data_AF-A0A662EVE2-F1
#
_entry.id   AF-A0A662EVE2-F1
#
_cell.length_a   1.000
_cell.length_b   1.000
_cell.length_c   1.000
_cell.angle_alpha   90.00
_cell.angle_beta   90.00
_cell.angle_gamma   90.00
#
_symmetry.space_group_name_H-M   'P 1'
#
loop_
_entity.id
_entity.type
_entity.pdbx_description
1 polymer ?
#
loop_
_entity_poly.entity_id
_entity_poly.type
_entity_poly.pdbx_seq_one_letter_code
_entity_poly.pdbx_strand_id
1 'polypeptide(L)'
;MISGDDIKRVKLQLASPSTILSWSHGEITESETINYRTHRAERGGLYAEEIFGPVNDYECACGKYKGKKYEGITCEKCHVLVTDSSVRRVNMAHIQLASPVVHFWFLKGVSSLLSRLLGMKKRELQRIAYYETEPLEQALYIVTSSGCKEVRPRETLYTLEYEVLSAAFPFEVEPAYYVEKAPRVIAEEAGRVTIEDRQLTNGEKIRSVVIGSQEYPLIGDLDLLVEDGDEVEAGTVIAKRPVDELCSKTAFDMLLDRYGAAVKGEVLDREVIDSLVFIVIRIKNPNVPLKIGDRLTNLEKRAYERIYPGGFIAETGAAGIKGLLEVLDLDELHRELSEQLERETAVGNQRRLIKRLEVVDQLRSSGNNSQDMILEVIPVLPPDLRPMIQL
;
A
#
# COMPACT_ATOMS: atom_id res chain seq x y z
N MET A 1 -42.19 -19.87 17.29
CA MET A 1 -40.90 -20.58 17.12
C MET A 1 -41.09 -21.59 16.01
N ILE A 2 -40.19 -21.62 15.04
CA ILE A 2 -40.16 -22.66 14.00
C ILE A 2 -39.58 -23.91 14.68
N SER A 3 -40.28 -25.06 14.64
CA SER A 3 -39.72 -26.31 15.16
C SER A 3 -38.62 -26.78 14.19
N GLY A 4 -37.59 -27.47 14.70
CA GLY A 4 -36.55 -28.06 13.84
C GLY A 4 -37.14 -28.99 12.77
N ASP A 5 -38.25 -29.65 13.10
CA ASP A 5 -39.00 -30.55 12.21
C ASP A 5 -39.70 -29.82 11.05
N ASP A 6 -39.89 -28.50 11.15
CA ASP A 6 -40.51 -27.68 10.10
C ASP A 6 -39.50 -27.23 9.02
N ILE A 7 -38.19 -27.39 9.27
CA ILE A 7 -37.12 -26.93 8.38
C ILE A 7 -36.91 -27.93 7.24
N LYS A 8 -37.45 -27.60 6.06
CA LYS A 8 -37.30 -28.45 4.86
C LYS A 8 -35.90 -28.43 4.23
N ARG A 9 -35.22 -27.28 4.29
CA ARG A 9 -33.91 -27.05 3.64
C ARG A 9 -33.12 -25.98 4.40
N VAL A 10 -31.79 -26.12 4.40
CA VAL A 10 -30.85 -25.12 4.91
C VAL A 10 -30.00 -24.63 3.73
N LYS A 11 -29.85 -23.31 3.60
CA LYS A 11 -29.02 -22.68 2.57
C LYS A 11 -27.84 -21.98 3.24
N LEU A 12 -26.64 -22.16 2.70
CA LEU A 12 -25.42 -21.47 3.13
C LEU A 12 -25.00 -20.50 2.01
N GLN A 13 -24.63 -19.29 2.40
CA GLN A 13 -24.18 -18.22 1.49
C GLN A 13 -23.05 -17.43 2.13
N LEU A 14 -22.31 -16.69 1.31
CA LEU A 14 -21.39 -15.67 1.81
C LEU A 14 -22.19 -14.53 2.45
N ALA A 15 -21.67 -14.00 3.55
CA ALA A 15 -22.29 -12.89 4.24
C ALA A 15 -21.65 -11.58 3.76
N SER A 16 -22.42 -10.75 3.06
CA SER A 16 -21.98 -9.40 2.69
C SER A 16 -21.84 -8.51 3.94
N PRO A 17 -21.08 -7.41 3.87
CA PRO A 17 -20.99 -6.44 4.96
C PRO A 17 -22.37 -5.94 5.43
N SER A 18 -23.27 -5.65 4.49
CA SER A 18 -24.65 -5.24 4.79
C SER A 18 -25.45 -6.32 5.51
N THR A 19 -25.23 -7.59 5.16
CA THR A 19 -25.88 -8.74 5.84
C THR A 19 -25.38 -8.86 7.27
N ILE A 20 -24.06 -8.74 7.49
CA ILE A 20 -23.47 -8.80 8.83
C ILE A 20 -24.00 -7.66 9.72
N LEU A 21 -24.08 -6.45 9.17
CA LEU A 21 -24.64 -5.29 9.87
C LEU A 21 -26.11 -5.51 10.25
N SER A 22 -26.90 -6.20 9.41
CA SER A 22 -28.30 -6.50 9.70
C SER A 22 -28.50 -7.44 10.90
N TRP A 23 -27.50 -8.27 11.23
CA TRP A 23 -27.52 -9.15 12.40
C TRP A 23 -27.05 -8.44 13.67
N SER A 24 -26.35 -7.33 13.49
CA SER A 24 -25.64 -6.66 14.56
C SER A 24 -26.56 -5.73 15.35
N HIS A 25 -26.39 -5.73 16.66
CA HIS A 25 -27.10 -4.85 17.58
C HIS A 25 -26.25 -3.65 18.02
N GLY A 26 -25.00 -3.57 17.55
CA GLY A 26 -24.07 -2.49 17.89
C GLY A 26 -22.65 -2.79 17.44
N GLU A 27 -21.83 -1.75 17.39
CA GLU A 27 -20.42 -1.83 17.06
C GLU A 27 -19.57 -1.99 18.33
N ILE A 28 -18.62 -2.92 18.30
CA ILE A 28 -17.58 -3.03 19.33
C ILE A 28 -16.46 -2.06 18.98
N THR A 29 -16.27 -1.06 19.84
CA THR A 29 -15.30 0.02 19.66
C THR A 29 -14.10 -0.10 20.60
N GLU A 30 -14.30 -0.77 21.75
CA GLU A 30 -13.28 -0.94 22.78
C GLU A 30 -12.82 -2.41 22.87
N SER A 31 -11.54 -2.62 23.15
CA SER A 31 -11.00 -3.97 23.38
C SER A 31 -11.29 -4.52 24.77
N GLU A 32 -11.74 -3.65 25.68
CA GLU A 32 -12.02 -3.99 27.07
C GLU A 32 -13.16 -5.01 27.20
N THR A 33 -13.10 -5.78 28.27
CA THR A 33 -14.08 -6.85 28.53
C THR A 33 -14.96 -6.52 29.73
N ILE A 34 -14.45 -6.78 30.93
CA ILE A 34 -15.14 -6.57 32.20
C ILE A 34 -14.17 -5.86 33.14
N ASN A 35 -14.68 -4.91 33.90
CA ASN A 35 -13.90 -4.24 34.93
C ASN A 35 -13.48 -5.23 36.03
N TYR A 36 -12.19 -5.31 36.34
CA TYR A 36 -11.68 -6.24 37.35
C TYR A 36 -12.15 -5.95 38.78
N ARG A 37 -12.55 -4.71 39.12
CA ARG A 37 -13.01 -4.35 40.46
C ARG A 37 -14.51 -4.52 40.62
N THR A 38 -15.27 -4.06 39.64
CA THR A 38 -16.75 -4.05 39.73
C THR A 38 -17.38 -5.29 39.12
N HIS A 39 -16.62 -6.10 38.37
CA HIS A 39 -17.09 -7.24 37.60
C HIS A 39 -18.23 -6.89 36.63
N ARG A 40 -18.28 -5.63 36.19
CA ARG A 40 -19.28 -5.14 35.24
C ARG A 40 -18.68 -5.04 33.86
N ALA A 41 -19.47 -5.39 32.84
CA ALA A 41 -19.06 -5.23 31.46
C ALA A 41 -18.74 -3.76 31.16
N GLU A 42 -17.63 -3.53 30.46
CA GLU A 42 -17.26 -2.19 30.00
C GLU A 42 -18.12 -1.79 28.80
N ARG A 43 -18.41 -0.49 28.68
CA ARG A 43 -19.20 0.06 27.57
C ARG A 43 -18.43 -0.01 26.27
N GLY A 44 -19.12 -0.30 25.17
CA GLY A 44 -18.51 -0.46 23.85
C GLY A 44 -17.54 -1.65 23.73
N GLY A 45 -17.33 -2.41 24.82
CA GLY A 45 -16.44 -3.54 24.88
C GLY A 45 -17.08 -4.87 24.47
N LEU A 46 -16.30 -5.95 24.54
CA LEU A 46 -16.71 -7.27 24.06
C LEU A 46 -17.87 -7.90 24.83
N TYR A 47 -18.25 -7.39 25.99
CA TYR A 47 -19.37 -7.92 26.81
C TYR A 47 -20.47 -6.89 27.07
N ALA A 48 -20.38 -5.72 26.43
CA ALA A 48 -21.24 -4.56 26.62
C ALA A 48 -22.73 -4.90 26.65
N GLU A 49 -23.41 -4.50 27.72
CA GLU A 49 -24.83 -4.79 27.92
C GLU A 49 -25.74 -4.00 26.97
N GLU A 50 -25.30 -2.81 26.54
CA GLU A 50 -26.06 -1.98 25.60
C GLU A 50 -26.12 -2.57 24.19
N ILE A 51 -25.19 -3.47 23.85
CA ILE A 51 -25.15 -4.16 22.55
C ILE A 51 -25.80 -5.54 22.67
N PHE A 52 -25.32 -6.35 23.62
CA PHE A 52 -25.70 -7.76 23.71
C PHE A 52 -26.96 -8.00 24.54
N GLY A 53 -27.40 -7.02 25.32
CA GLY A 53 -28.51 -7.14 26.27
C GLY A 53 -28.05 -7.32 27.71
N PRO A 54 -29.00 -7.29 28.66
CA PRO A 54 -28.73 -7.21 30.10
C PRO A 54 -28.18 -8.53 30.66
N VAL A 55 -27.28 -8.43 31.66
CA VAL A 55 -26.73 -9.63 32.34
C VAL A 55 -27.80 -10.34 33.19
N ASN A 56 -28.64 -9.57 33.87
CA ASN A 56 -29.74 -10.08 34.68
C ASN A 56 -31.08 -9.84 33.99
N ASP A 57 -32.02 -10.76 34.16
CA ASP A 57 -33.35 -10.65 33.55
C ASP A 57 -34.07 -9.36 33.95
N TYR A 58 -34.49 -8.60 32.93
CA TYR A 58 -35.24 -7.35 33.08
C TYR A 58 -34.57 -6.32 34.01
N GLU A 59 -33.23 -6.27 34.03
CA GLU A 59 -32.46 -5.29 34.79
C GLU A 59 -31.42 -4.59 33.90
N CYS A 60 -31.43 -3.26 33.89
CA CYS A 60 -30.40 -2.50 33.17
C CYS A 60 -29.09 -2.41 33.98
N ALA A 61 -27.95 -2.28 33.30
CA ALA A 61 -26.61 -2.20 33.92
C ALA A 61 -26.48 -1.19 35.08
N CYS A 62 -27.13 -0.02 34.99
CA CYS A 62 -27.05 1.00 36.05
C CYS A 62 -28.00 0.76 37.24
N GLY A 63 -28.93 -0.18 37.12
CA GLY A 63 -29.93 -0.51 38.14
C GLY A 63 -31.09 0.48 38.27
N LYS A 64 -31.23 1.48 37.39
CA LYS A 64 -32.37 2.43 37.36
C LYS A 64 -33.70 1.72 37.10
N TYR A 65 -33.71 0.84 36.10
CA TYR A 65 -34.87 0.02 35.74
C TYR A 65 -34.60 -1.43 36.16
N LYS A 66 -35.50 -1.96 36.98
CA LYS A 66 -35.47 -3.35 37.49
C LYS A 66 -36.85 -3.97 37.49
N GLY A 67 -36.93 -5.19 36.99
CA GLY A 67 -38.12 -6.02 36.97
C GLY A 67 -38.95 -5.87 35.69
N LYS A 68 -39.77 -6.90 35.43
CA LYS A 68 -40.51 -7.08 34.18
C LYS A 68 -41.44 -5.93 33.78
N LYS A 69 -41.86 -5.09 34.73
CA LYS A 69 -42.68 -3.90 34.46
C LYS A 69 -42.04 -2.88 33.52
N TYR A 70 -40.72 -2.90 33.36
CA TYR A 70 -39.98 -1.99 32.47
C TYR A 70 -39.49 -2.68 31.20
N GLU A 71 -39.99 -3.88 30.89
CA GLU A 71 -39.68 -4.61 29.66
C GLU A 71 -39.92 -3.74 28.42
N GLY A 72 -38.96 -3.76 27.49
CA GLY A 72 -39.00 -2.98 26.26
C GLY A 72 -38.52 -1.53 26.39
N ILE A 73 -38.19 -1.05 27.59
CA ILE A 73 -37.64 0.30 27.80
C ILE A 73 -36.11 0.26 27.66
N THR A 74 -35.57 1.15 26.82
CA THR A 74 -34.13 1.42 26.75
C THR A 74 -33.73 2.46 27.79
N CYS A 75 -32.74 2.15 28.63
CA CYS A 75 -32.34 3.04 29.70
C CYS A 75 -31.64 4.32 29.18
N GLU A 76 -32.07 5.51 29.59
CA GLU A 76 -31.43 6.78 29.18
C GLU A 76 -29.98 6.94 29.68
N LYS A 77 -29.62 6.29 30.79
CA LYS A 77 -28.28 6.45 31.41
C LYS A 77 -27.27 5.44 30.89
N CYS A 78 -27.67 4.19 30.72
CA CYS A 78 -26.78 3.10 30.29
C CYS A 78 -27.11 2.50 28.93
N HIS A 79 -28.17 2.96 28.27
CA HIS A 79 -28.58 2.54 26.92
C HIS A 79 -28.88 1.04 26.77
N VAL A 80 -28.93 0.29 27.88
CA VAL A 80 -29.33 -1.11 27.91
C VAL A 80 -30.84 -1.22 27.73
N LEU A 81 -31.26 -2.04 26.79
CA LEU A 81 -32.65 -2.47 26.62
C LEU A 81 -33.03 -3.46 27.72
N VAL A 82 -34.08 -3.15 28.48
CA VAL A 82 -34.58 -4.04 29.53
C VAL A 82 -35.37 -5.18 28.89
N THR A 83 -34.78 -6.37 28.90
CA THR A 83 -35.34 -7.61 28.33
C THR A 83 -34.82 -8.83 29.10
N ASP A 84 -35.19 -10.03 28.69
CA ASP A 84 -34.68 -11.30 29.21
C ASP A 84 -33.19 -11.47 28.88
N SER A 85 -32.39 -12.02 29.81
CA SER A 85 -30.93 -12.18 29.61
C SER A 85 -30.59 -13.17 28.50
N SER A 86 -31.50 -14.07 28.12
CA SER A 86 -31.28 -15.04 27.03
C SER A 86 -30.94 -14.41 25.68
N VAL A 87 -31.27 -13.13 25.47
CA VAL A 87 -30.86 -12.40 24.26
C VAL A 87 -29.34 -12.33 24.11
N ARG A 88 -28.56 -12.43 25.20
CA ARG A 88 -27.08 -12.45 25.19
C ARG A 88 -26.48 -13.71 24.55
N ARG A 89 -27.30 -14.71 24.26
CA ARG A 89 -26.93 -15.90 23.49
C ARG A 89 -27.22 -15.76 21.99
N VAL A 90 -28.01 -14.76 21.58
CA VAL A 90 -28.51 -14.61 20.21
C VAL A 90 -28.02 -13.32 19.57
N ASN A 91 -28.00 -12.21 20.30
CA ASN A 91 -27.63 -10.90 19.78
C ASN A 91 -26.17 -10.89 19.37
N MET A 92 -25.92 -10.66 18.09
CA MET A 92 -24.58 -10.47 17.56
C MET A 92 -24.18 -9.00 17.60
N ALA A 93 -22.88 -8.75 17.60
CA ALA A 93 -22.33 -7.42 17.37
C ALA A 93 -21.45 -7.44 16.11
N HIS A 94 -20.84 -6.30 15.78
CA HIS A 94 -19.88 -6.22 14.68
C HIS A 94 -18.69 -5.33 15.02
N ILE A 95 -17.63 -5.45 14.23
CA ILE A 95 -16.49 -4.53 14.21
C ILE A 95 -16.37 -4.01 12.78
N GLN A 96 -16.43 -2.69 12.59
CA GLN A 96 -16.10 -2.06 11.32
C GLN A 96 -14.57 -2.02 11.17
N LEU A 97 -14.05 -2.58 10.08
CA LEU A 97 -12.62 -2.57 9.84
C LEU A 97 -12.18 -1.25 9.19
N ALA A 98 -11.06 -0.71 9.65
CA ALA A 98 -10.43 0.46 9.03
C ALA A 98 -9.84 0.14 7.64
N SER A 99 -9.47 -1.11 7.41
CA SER A 99 -9.00 -1.63 6.12
C SER A 99 -9.66 -2.97 5.84
N PRO A 100 -10.03 -3.27 4.59
CA PRO A 100 -10.51 -4.59 4.22
C PRO A 100 -9.48 -5.67 4.56
N VAL A 101 -9.96 -6.88 4.85
CA VAL A 101 -9.14 -8.06 5.14
C VAL A 101 -9.65 -9.26 4.34
N VAL A 102 -8.74 -10.02 3.72
CA VAL A 102 -9.11 -11.23 3.00
C VAL A 102 -9.53 -12.32 4.00
N HIS A 103 -10.72 -12.91 3.83
CA HIS A 103 -11.12 -14.03 4.68
C HIS A 103 -10.21 -15.24 4.42
N PHE A 104 -9.56 -15.73 5.48
CA PHE A 104 -8.41 -16.65 5.36
C PHE A 104 -8.73 -17.98 4.67
N TRP A 105 -9.97 -18.49 4.76
CA TRP A 105 -10.42 -19.71 4.07
C TRP A 105 -10.20 -19.63 2.55
N PHE A 106 -10.45 -18.48 1.93
CA PHE A 106 -10.35 -18.32 0.47
C PHE A 106 -8.91 -18.07 0.01
N LEU A 107 -8.04 -17.62 0.91
CA LEU A 107 -6.62 -17.34 0.64
C LEU A 107 -5.69 -18.54 0.93
N LYS A 108 -5.75 -19.09 2.14
CA LYS A 108 -4.78 -20.10 2.62
C LYS A 108 -5.16 -21.55 2.33
N GLY A 109 -6.39 -21.84 1.92
CA GLY A 109 -6.86 -23.20 1.60
C GLY A 109 -5.95 -23.96 0.62
N VAL A 110 -6.00 -25.31 0.67
CA VAL A 110 -5.19 -26.21 -0.19
C VAL A 110 -5.38 -25.87 -1.67
N SER A 111 -6.63 -25.56 -2.05
CA SER A 111 -6.95 -24.83 -3.26
C SER A 111 -7.54 -23.47 -2.89
N SER A 112 -6.74 -22.40 -3.07
CA SER A 112 -7.25 -21.05 -2.92
C SER A 112 -8.31 -20.78 -3.98
N LEU A 113 -9.52 -20.43 -3.53
CA LEU A 113 -10.63 -20.08 -4.40
C LEU A 113 -10.32 -18.78 -5.15
N LEU A 114 -9.75 -17.79 -4.45
CA LEU A 114 -9.30 -16.53 -5.05
C LEU A 114 -8.25 -16.73 -6.15
N SER A 115 -7.28 -17.61 -5.92
CA SER A 115 -6.26 -17.96 -6.92
C SER A 115 -6.88 -18.54 -8.20
N ARG A 116 -7.87 -19.41 -8.06
CA ARG A 116 -8.58 -19.95 -9.24
C ARG A 116 -9.39 -18.84 -9.91
N LEU A 117 -10.19 -18.11 -9.15
CA LEU A 117 -11.08 -17.08 -9.69
C LEU A 117 -10.29 -16.00 -10.48
N LEU A 118 -9.30 -15.40 -9.85
CA LEU A 118 -8.47 -14.34 -10.43
C LEU A 118 -7.41 -14.86 -11.41
N GLY A 119 -7.18 -16.17 -11.48
CA GLY A 119 -6.14 -16.76 -12.34
C GLY A 119 -4.70 -16.46 -11.88
N MET A 120 -4.52 -15.94 -10.67
CA MET A 120 -3.21 -15.58 -10.11
C MET A 120 -2.61 -16.73 -9.30
N LYS A 121 -1.29 -16.75 -9.11
CA LYS A 121 -0.65 -17.77 -8.27
C LYS A 121 -1.02 -17.53 -6.81
N LYS A 122 -1.23 -18.60 -6.03
CA LYS A 122 -1.53 -18.50 -4.59
C LYS A 122 -0.48 -17.69 -3.82
N ARG A 123 0.81 -17.95 -4.06
CA ARG A 123 1.92 -17.24 -3.38
C ARG A 123 1.87 -15.74 -3.66
N GLU A 124 1.60 -15.36 -4.89
CA GLU A 124 1.48 -13.96 -5.32
C GLU A 124 0.30 -13.25 -4.61
N LEU A 125 -0.88 -13.88 -4.58
CA LEU A 125 -2.02 -13.33 -3.82
C LEU A 125 -1.72 -13.21 -2.32
N GLN A 126 -0.98 -14.16 -1.75
CA GLN A 126 -0.56 -14.08 -0.35
C GLN A 126 0.38 -12.89 -0.12
N ARG A 127 1.36 -12.69 -1.00
CA ARG A 127 2.27 -11.54 -0.90
C ARG A 127 1.51 -10.23 -0.91
N ILE A 128 0.58 -10.06 -1.86
CA ILE A 128 -0.26 -8.87 -1.95
C ILE A 128 -1.12 -8.73 -0.70
N ALA A 129 -1.86 -9.78 -0.30
CA ALA A 129 -2.76 -9.74 0.86
C ALA A 129 -2.04 -9.44 2.19
N TYR A 130 -0.79 -9.86 2.33
CA TYR A 130 0.01 -9.67 3.55
C TYR A 130 0.98 -8.50 3.47
N TYR A 131 0.89 -7.65 2.44
CA TYR A 131 1.83 -6.53 2.22
C TYR A 131 3.30 -6.99 2.23
N GLU A 132 3.58 -8.17 1.69
CA GLU A 132 4.94 -8.69 1.57
C GLU A 132 5.68 -7.93 0.46
N THR A 133 6.88 -7.45 0.77
CA THR A 133 7.73 -6.77 -0.20
C THR A 133 8.44 -7.76 -1.12
N GLU A 134 8.82 -7.28 -2.31
CA GLU A 134 9.72 -7.98 -3.22
C GLU A 134 11.01 -7.17 -3.32
N PRO A 135 12.19 -7.81 -3.10
CA PRO A 135 13.46 -7.15 -3.34
C PRO A 135 13.63 -6.93 -4.84
N LEU A 136 13.97 -5.71 -5.23
CA LEU A 136 14.26 -5.32 -6.61
C LEU A 136 15.68 -4.76 -6.67
N GLU A 137 16.48 -5.30 -7.58
CA GLU A 137 17.77 -4.70 -7.94
C GLU A 137 17.50 -3.52 -8.88
N GLN A 138 17.97 -2.34 -8.53
CA GLN A 138 17.79 -1.10 -9.30
C GLN A 138 19.12 -0.35 -9.39
N ALA A 139 19.37 0.27 -10.54
CA ALA A 139 20.38 1.30 -10.65
C ALA A 139 19.75 2.67 -10.34
N LEU A 140 20.53 3.54 -9.72
CA LEU A 140 20.15 4.92 -9.48
C LEU A 140 20.74 5.82 -10.57
N TYR A 141 19.91 6.70 -11.10
CA TYR A 141 20.28 7.68 -12.11
C TYR A 141 20.04 9.10 -11.59
N ILE A 142 20.81 10.06 -12.09
CA ILE A 142 20.58 11.49 -11.88
C ILE A 142 20.16 12.11 -13.20
N VAL A 143 19.09 12.91 -13.15
CA VAL A 143 18.62 13.70 -14.29
C VAL A 143 19.60 14.84 -14.54
N THR A 144 20.33 14.80 -15.66
CA THR A 144 21.33 15.82 -16.01
C THR A 144 20.67 17.03 -16.66
N SER A 145 19.72 16.78 -17.56
CA SER A 145 18.96 17.81 -18.25
C SER A 145 17.51 17.37 -18.43
N SER A 146 16.58 18.33 -18.39
CA SER A 146 15.16 18.05 -18.58
C SER A 146 14.51 19.15 -19.42
N GLY A 147 13.70 18.72 -20.40
CA GLY A 147 12.83 19.59 -21.20
C GLY A 147 11.42 19.73 -20.65
N CYS A 148 11.11 19.14 -19.49
CA CYS A 148 9.77 19.11 -18.89
C CYS A 148 9.78 19.62 -17.44
N LYS A 149 8.59 19.85 -16.86
CA LYS A 149 8.46 20.32 -15.47
C LYS A 149 8.29 19.18 -14.47
N GLU A 150 7.83 18.04 -14.97
CA GLU A 150 7.47 16.84 -14.23
C GLU A 150 8.70 16.08 -13.73
N VAL A 151 9.79 16.14 -14.49
CA VAL A 151 11.10 15.60 -14.11
C VAL A 151 12.06 16.77 -13.99
N ARG A 152 12.67 16.95 -12.82
CA ARG A 152 13.56 18.10 -12.57
C ARG A 152 15.02 17.70 -12.76
N PRO A 153 15.88 18.59 -13.29
CA PRO A 153 17.32 18.38 -13.22
C PRO A 153 17.77 18.15 -11.77
N ARG A 154 18.78 17.30 -11.58
CA ARG A 154 19.31 16.81 -10.29
C ARG A 154 18.37 15.88 -9.50
N GLU A 155 17.16 15.60 -9.98
CA GLU A 155 16.33 14.55 -9.38
C GLU A 155 16.97 13.18 -9.60
N THR A 156 16.83 12.29 -8.60
CA THR A 156 17.28 10.91 -8.69
C THR A 156 16.13 10.00 -9.10
N LEU A 157 16.36 9.11 -10.07
CA LEU A 157 15.37 8.14 -10.54
C LEU A 157 15.96 6.74 -10.50
N TYR A 158 15.19 5.78 -10.01
CA TYR A 158 15.54 4.36 -10.16
C TYR A 158 15.25 3.87 -11.58
N THR A 159 15.89 2.78 -11.99
CA THR A 159 15.73 2.17 -13.33
C THR A 159 14.27 2.07 -13.78
N LEU A 160 13.38 1.52 -12.95
CA LEU A 160 11.97 1.34 -13.31
C LEU A 160 11.22 2.68 -13.44
N GLU A 161 11.53 3.68 -12.61
CA GLU A 161 10.93 5.02 -12.78
C GLU A 161 11.41 5.65 -14.09
N TYR A 162 12.70 5.54 -14.38
CA TYR A 162 13.30 6.05 -15.62
C TYR A 162 12.70 5.40 -16.87
N GLU A 163 12.55 4.08 -16.90
CA GLU A 163 11.96 3.33 -18.04
C GLU A 163 10.54 3.81 -18.35
N VAL A 164 9.73 4.09 -17.32
CA VAL A 164 8.36 4.57 -17.49
C VAL A 164 8.34 6.05 -17.88
N LEU A 165 9.12 6.90 -17.21
CA LEU A 165 9.09 8.35 -17.43
C LEU A 165 9.70 8.77 -18.77
N SER A 166 10.78 8.11 -19.21
CA SER A 166 11.47 8.42 -20.48
C SER A 166 10.61 8.17 -21.71
N ALA A 167 9.59 7.30 -21.60
CA ALA A 167 8.61 7.08 -22.66
C ALA A 167 7.64 8.28 -22.84
N ALA A 168 7.48 9.11 -21.81
CA ALA A 168 6.50 10.21 -21.79
C ALA A 168 7.13 11.61 -21.82
N PHE A 169 8.34 11.77 -21.27
CA PHE A 169 8.97 13.07 -21.09
C PHE A 169 10.38 13.13 -21.68
N PRO A 170 10.78 14.26 -22.31
CA PRO A 170 12.13 14.44 -22.80
C PRO A 170 13.07 14.88 -21.66
N PHE A 171 13.96 14.00 -21.23
CA PHE A 171 15.03 14.29 -20.28
C PHE A 171 16.20 13.31 -20.46
N GLU A 172 17.38 13.71 -20.04
CA GLU A 172 18.59 12.89 -20.09
C GLU A 172 19.02 12.52 -18.67
N VAL A 173 19.60 11.33 -18.54
CA VAL A 173 20.10 10.81 -17.27
C VAL A 173 21.49 10.23 -17.40
N GLU A 174 22.22 10.24 -16.30
CA GLU A 174 23.46 9.48 -16.14
C GLU A 174 23.43 8.64 -14.87
N PRO A 175 24.23 7.55 -14.79
CA PRO A 175 24.38 6.79 -13.56
C PRO A 175 24.79 7.69 -12.39
N ALA A 176 24.15 7.49 -11.24
CA ALA A 176 24.49 8.20 -10.02
C ALA A 176 25.78 7.62 -9.40
N TYR A 177 26.71 8.49 -9.07
CA TYR A 177 27.91 8.17 -8.29
C TYR A 177 27.74 8.69 -6.87
N TYR A 178 27.92 7.80 -5.89
CA TYR A 178 28.02 8.18 -4.49
C TYR A 178 29.45 8.58 -4.16
N VAL A 179 29.65 9.81 -3.68
CA VAL A 179 30.96 10.35 -3.35
C VAL A 179 31.27 10.14 -1.87
N GLU A 180 31.91 9.02 -1.56
CA GLU A 180 32.35 8.68 -0.20
C GLU A 180 33.28 9.73 0.40
N LYS A 181 34.24 10.21 -0.40
CA LYS A 181 35.29 11.12 0.06
C LYS A 181 35.60 12.16 -1.00
N ALA A 182 35.66 13.42 -0.58
CA ALA A 182 36.13 14.53 -1.40
C ALA A 182 36.99 15.49 -0.56
N PRO A 183 38.00 16.15 -1.15
CA PRO A 183 38.83 17.12 -0.44
C PRO A 183 38.05 18.40 -0.12
N ARG A 184 38.62 19.24 0.74
CA ARG A 184 38.19 20.64 0.84
C ARG A 184 38.64 21.38 -0.40
N VAL A 185 37.82 22.30 -0.87
CA VAL A 185 38.16 23.17 -1.99
C VAL A 185 38.88 24.39 -1.43
N ILE A 186 40.15 24.55 -1.78
CA ILE A 186 41.03 25.59 -1.25
C ILE A 186 41.60 26.37 -2.43
N ALA A 187 41.66 27.69 -2.32
CA ALA A 187 42.28 28.56 -3.32
C ALA A 187 43.79 28.30 -3.38
N GLU A 188 44.31 27.99 -4.56
CA GLU A 188 45.73 27.71 -4.79
C GLU A 188 46.54 28.99 -5.02
N GLU A 189 45.88 30.05 -5.48
CA GLU A 189 46.47 31.35 -5.71
C GLU A 189 45.58 32.48 -5.17
N ALA A 190 46.20 33.63 -4.93
CA ALA A 190 45.49 34.83 -4.51
C ALA A 190 44.85 35.50 -5.73
N GLY A 191 43.63 36.02 -5.57
CA GLY A 191 42.93 36.67 -6.68
C GLY A 191 41.51 37.07 -6.31
N ARG A 192 40.84 37.70 -7.28
CA ARG A 192 39.43 38.06 -7.16
C ARG A 192 38.56 36.86 -7.51
N VAL A 193 37.61 36.55 -6.64
CA VAL A 193 36.64 35.47 -6.81
C VAL A 193 35.62 35.89 -7.87
N THR A 194 35.43 35.04 -8.88
CA THR A 194 34.34 35.16 -9.85
C THR A 194 33.54 33.86 -9.84
N ILE A 195 32.24 33.93 -9.61
CA ILE A 195 31.36 32.76 -9.59
C ILE A 195 30.58 32.69 -10.91
N GLU A 196 30.82 31.64 -11.68
CA GLU A 196 30.19 31.43 -12.98
C GLU A 196 29.31 30.18 -12.96
N ASP A 197 28.08 30.29 -13.50
CA ASP A 197 27.28 29.12 -13.83
C ASP A 197 27.77 28.53 -15.16
N ARG A 198 28.18 27.26 -15.12
CA ARG A 198 28.65 26.52 -16.30
C ARG A 198 27.75 25.33 -16.56
N GLN A 199 27.85 24.83 -17.79
CA GLN A 199 27.13 23.64 -18.22
C GLN A 199 28.13 22.58 -18.67
N LEU A 200 28.02 21.39 -18.10
CA LEU A 200 28.78 20.22 -18.49
C LEU A 200 28.35 19.71 -19.87
N THR A 201 29.16 18.83 -20.45
CA THR A 201 28.89 18.20 -21.76
C THR A 201 27.60 17.38 -21.79
N ASN A 202 27.18 16.86 -20.63
CA ASN A 202 25.93 16.12 -20.44
C ASN A 202 24.71 17.03 -20.17
N GLY A 203 24.89 18.36 -20.22
CA GLY A 203 23.84 19.34 -19.99
C GLY A 203 23.61 19.71 -18.52
N GLU A 204 24.28 19.06 -17.57
CA GLU A 204 24.18 19.38 -16.13
C GLU A 204 24.76 20.77 -15.85
N LYS A 205 24.03 21.57 -15.08
CA LYS A 205 24.50 22.88 -14.64
C LYS A 205 25.33 22.73 -13.37
N ILE A 206 26.52 23.31 -13.36
CA ILE A 206 27.44 23.34 -12.24
C ILE A 206 27.85 24.79 -11.94
N ARG A 207 28.23 25.05 -10.70
CA ARG A 207 28.84 26.34 -10.32
C ARG A 207 30.35 26.20 -10.40
N SER A 208 31.02 27.18 -10.98
CA SER A 208 32.48 27.20 -11.04
C SER A 208 33.01 28.45 -10.39
N VAL A 209 33.91 28.29 -9.42
CA VAL A 209 34.59 29.41 -8.76
C VAL A 209 35.93 29.62 -9.45
N VAL A 210 36.15 30.79 -10.02
CA VAL A 210 37.37 31.17 -10.72
C VAL A 210 38.14 32.16 -9.86
N ILE A 211 39.42 31.85 -9.60
CA ILE A 211 40.34 32.73 -8.86
C ILE A 211 41.64 32.78 -9.67
N GLY A 212 41.94 33.96 -10.22
CA GLY A 212 43.08 34.13 -11.11
C GLY A 212 42.93 33.32 -12.40
N SER A 213 43.79 32.33 -12.56
CA SER A 213 43.87 31.35 -13.64
C SER A 213 43.31 29.98 -13.26
N GLN A 214 43.00 29.77 -11.98
CA GLN A 214 42.52 28.49 -11.46
C GLN A 214 40.99 28.43 -11.42
N GLU A 215 40.48 27.26 -11.76
CA GLU A 215 39.05 26.98 -11.78
C GLU A 215 38.70 25.87 -10.78
N TYR A 216 37.65 26.09 -10.00
CA TYR A 216 37.17 25.16 -8.97
C TYR A 216 35.70 24.81 -9.25
N PRO A 217 35.45 23.71 -9.97
CA PRO A 217 34.09 23.28 -10.28
C PRO A 217 33.41 22.66 -9.04
N LEU A 218 32.16 23.06 -8.82
CA LEU A 218 31.33 22.68 -7.68
C LEU A 218 30.00 22.11 -8.18
N ILE A 219 29.68 20.89 -7.77
CA ILE A 219 28.46 20.17 -8.18
C ILE A 219 27.48 20.13 -7.01
N GLY A 220 26.35 20.81 -7.18
CA GLY A 220 25.27 20.81 -6.22
C GLY A 220 25.03 22.10 -5.48
N ASP A 221 24.10 22.02 -4.54
CA ASP A 221 23.64 23.15 -3.74
C ASP A 221 24.52 23.27 -2.50
N LEU A 222 25.81 23.46 -2.77
CA LEU A 222 26.86 23.64 -1.77
C LEU A 222 26.88 25.06 -1.19
N ASP A 223 27.10 25.13 0.12
CA ASP A 223 27.42 26.37 0.83
C ASP A 223 28.85 26.82 0.51
N LEU A 224 28.97 28.00 -0.10
CA LEU A 224 30.25 28.65 -0.37
C LEU A 224 30.67 29.50 0.84
N LEU A 225 31.97 29.51 1.13
CA LEU A 225 32.56 30.35 2.18
C LEU A 225 33.14 31.66 1.63
N VAL A 226 32.97 31.90 0.34
CA VAL A 226 33.44 33.07 -0.41
C VAL A 226 32.28 33.62 -1.26
N GLU A 227 32.22 34.93 -1.42
CA GLU A 227 31.22 35.64 -2.23
C GLU A 227 31.80 36.12 -3.56
N ASP A 228 30.92 36.41 -4.53
CA ASP A 228 31.34 36.93 -5.82
C ASP A 228 31.95 38.32 -5.67
N GLY A 229 33.17 38.50 -6.19
CA GLY A 229 33.92 39.75 -6.11
C GLY A 229 34.86 39.88 -4.92
N ASP A 230 34.90 38.91 -3.99
CA ASP A 230 35.83 38.86 -2.87
C ASP A 230 37.30 38.80 -3.33
N GLU A 231 38.21 39.39 -2.57
CA GLU A 231 39.65 39.18 -2.72
C GLU A 231 40.12 38.15 -1.69
N VAL A 232 40.67 37.04 -2.16
CA VAL A 232 41.09 35.94 -1.31
C VAL A 232 42.58 35.65 -1.46
N GLU A 233 43.22 35.21 -0.38
CA GLU A 233 44.61 34.75 -0.38
C GLU A 233 44.70 33.25 -0.71
N ALA A 234 45.87 32.81 -1.19
CA ALA A 234 46.16 31.38 -1.35
C ALA A 234 46.02 30.66 -0.01
N GLY A 235 45.29 29.54 0.01
CA GLY A 235 44.96 28.80 1.23
C GLY A 235 43.55 29.08 1.78
N THR A 236 42.82 30.05 1.23
CA THR A 236 41.43 30.34 1.62
C THR A 236 40.52 29.17 1.24
N VAL A 237 39.66 28.73 2.15
CA VAL A 237 38.70 27.64 1.89
C VAL A 237 37.51 28.20 1.13
N ILE A 238 37.25 27.67 -0.07
CA ILE A 238 36.14 28.05 -0.94
C ILE A 238 34.88 27.29 -0.55
N ALA A 239 35.00 25.97 -0.40
CA ALA A 239 33.91 25.08 -0.03
C ALA A 239 34.43 23.90 0.80
N LYS A 240 33.58 23.37 1.68
CA LYS A 240 33.93 22.20 2.51
C LYS A 240 34.15 20.94 1.67
N ARG A 241 33.42 20.82 0.56
CA ARG A 241 33.50 19.74 -0.43
C ARG A 241 33.18 20.33 -1.81
N PRO A 242 33.73 19.76 -2.90
CA PRO A 242 33.40 20.16 -4.27
C PRO A 242 32.07 19.58 -4.79
N VAL A 243 31.46 18.67 -4.05
CA VAL A 243 30.27 17.94 -4.47
C VAL A 243 29.43 17.52 -3.28
N ASP A 244 28.11 17.45 -3.49
CA ASP A 244 27.16 16.80 -2.59
C ASP A 244 27.45 15.28 -2.47
N GLU A 245 26.56 14.53 -1.83
CA GLU A 245 26.70 13.07 -1.67
C GLU A 245 26.60 12.33 -3.01
N LEU A 246 25.85 12.87 -3.97
CA LEU A 246 25.58 12.26 -5.26
C LEU A 246 25.97 13.18 -6.42
N CYS A 247 26.50 12.61 -7.49
CA CYS A 247 26.77 13.33 -8.74
C CYS A 247 26.61 12.43 -9.97
N SER A 248 26.45 13.06 -11.14
CA SER A 248 26.42 12.34 -12.41
C SER A 248 27.80 11.76 -12.72
N LYS A 249 27.86 10.79 -13.64
CA LYS A 249 29.13 10.20 -14.07
C LYS A 249 30.08 11.27 -14.63
N THR A 250 29.61 12.12 -15.53
CA THR A 250 30.43 13.18 -16.13
C THR A 250 30.93 14.17 -15.07
N ALA A 251 30.09 14.49 -14.10
CA ALA A 251 30.46 15.34 -12.97
C ALA A 251 31.55 14.68 -12.09
N PHE A 252 31.42 13.37 -11.82
CA PHE A 252 32.43 12.60 -11.09
C PHE A 252 33.78 12.53 -11.83
N ASP A 253 33.75 12.28 -13.14
CA ASP A 253 34.95 12.22 -13.98
C ASP A 253 35.67 13.59 -14.00
N MET A 254 34.93 14.71 -14.10
CA MET A 254 35.50 16.06 -13.99
C MET A 254 36.16 16.30 -12.62
N LEU A 255 35.53 15.85 -11.53
CA LEU A 255 36.10 15.98 -10.19
C LEU A 255 37.38 15.16 -10.03
N LEU A 256 37.42 13.95 -10.60
CA LEU A 256 38.62 13.12 -10.62
C LEU A 256 39.75 13.80 -11.40
N ASP A 257 39.44 14.41 -12.55
CA ASP A 257 40.44 15.13 -13.36
C ASP A 257 41.00 16.35 -12.60
N ARG A 258 40.18 17.07 -11.84
CA ARG A 258 40.62 18.27 -11.08
C ARG A 258 41.31 17.92 -9.77
N TYR A 259 40.73 17.04 -8.96
CA TYR A 259 41.15 16.78 -7.58
C TYR A 259 41.90 15.45 -7.41
N GLY A 260 42.01 14.65 -8.47
CA GLY A 260 42.73 13.39 -8.48
C GLY A 260 42.20 12.36 -7.48
N ALA A 261 43.13 11.57 -6.93
CA ALA A 261 42.84 10.49 -5.98
C ALA A 261 42.25 10.95 -4.62
N ALA A 262 42.10 12.26 -4.40
CA ALA A 262 41.44 12.79 -3.22
C ALA A 262 39.91 12.60 -3.28
N VAL A 263 39.34 12.45 -4.48
CA VAL A 263 37.94 12.11 -4.70
C VAL A 263 37.81 10.59 -4.83
N LYS A 264 36.91 10.01 -4.03
CA LYS A 264 36.55 8.59 -4.08
C LYS A 264 35.04 8.47 -4.10
N GLY A 265 34.55 7.56 -4.92
CA GLY A 265 33.15 7.25 -5.02
C GLY A 265 32.91 5.96 -5.79
N GLU A 266 31.68 5.49 -5.73
CA GLU A 266 31.21 4.26 -6.36
C GLU A 266 29.93 4.51 -7.15
N VAL A 267 29.69 3.70 -8.16
CA VAL A 267 28.46 3.76 -8.96
C VAL A 267 27.35 3.06 -8.17
N LEU A 268 26.20 3.71 -8.08
CA LEU A 268 24.99 3.10 -7.51
C LEU A 268 24.25 2.31 -8.61
N ASP A 269 24.88 1.26 -9.13
CA ASP A 269 24.34 0.44 -10.21
C ASP A 269 23.46 -0.74 -9.74
N ARG A 270 23.58 -1.10 -8.45
CA ARG A 270 22.86 -2.23 -7.84
C ARG A 270 22.45 -1.94 -6.40
N GLU A 271 21.40 -1.15 -6.25
CA GLU A 271 20.69 -1.01 -4.99
C GLU A 271 19.57 -2.04 -4.89
N VAL A 272 19.47 -2.73 -3.75
CA VAL A 272 18.34 -3.62 -3.47
C VAL A 272 17.30 -2.83 -2.69
N ILE A 273 16.16 -2.60 -3.32
CA ILE A 273 15.02 -1.92 -2.69
C ILE A 273 13.89 -2.90 -2.43
N ASP A 274 13.23 -2.75 -1.29
CA ASP A 274 12.01 -3.48 -0.97
C ASP A 274 10.80 -2.74 -1.54
N SER A 275 10.05 -3.40 -2.43
CA SER A 275 8.90 -2.80 -3.09
C SER A 275 7.62 -3.59 -2.84
N LEU A 276 6.55 -2.88 -2.49
CA LEU A 276 5.21 -3.46 -2.44
C LEU A 276 4.67 -3.64 -3.86
N VAL A 277 3.84 -4.68 -4.02
CA VAL A 277 3.10 -4.93 -5.25
C VAL A 277 1.74 -4.25 -5.16
N PHE A 278 1.43 -3.43 -6.15
CA PHE A 278 0.13 -2.83 -6.38
C PHE A 278 -0.52 -3.51 -7.59
N ILE A 279 -1.85 -3.61 -7.56
CA ILE A 279 -2.64 -4.12 -8.68
C ILE A 279 -3.49 -2.98 -9.21
N VAL A 280 -3.48 -2.78 -10.52
CA VAL A 280 -4.40 -1.86 -11.21
C VAL A 280 -5.82 -2.41 -11.11
N ILE A 281 -6.69 -1.72 -10.38
CA ILE A 281 -8.09 -2.13 -10.19
C ILE A 281 -9.06 -1.34 -11.06
N ARG A 282 -8.65 -0.15 -11.54
CA ARG A 282 -9.49 0.69 -12.38
C ARG A 282 -8.64 1.61 -13.25
N ILE A 283 -9.08 1.81 -14.49
CA ILE A 283 -8.48 2.77 -15.41
C ILE A 283 -9.54 3.82 -15.73
N LYS A 284 -9.20 5.10 -15.51
CA LYS A 284 -10.08 6.25 -15.76
C LYS A 284 -9.71 6.96 -17.06
N ASN A 285 -8.41 7.02 -17.36
CA ASN A 285 -7.87 7.65 -18.56
C ASN A 285 -7.48 6.56 -19.58
N PRO A 286 -8.09 6.53 -20.78
CA PRO A 286 -7.80 5.52 -21.80
C PRO A 286 -6.38 5.60 -22.38
N ASN A 287 -5.67 6.72 -22.18
CA ASN A 287 -4.28 6.87 -22.63
C ASN A 287 -3.26 6.19 -21.71
N VAL A 288 -3.69 5.67 -20.56
CA VAL A 288 -2.82 4.93 -19.64
C VAL A 288 -2.54 3.55 -20.28
N PRO A 289 -1.28 3.18 -20.54
CA PRO A 289 -0.93 1.94 -21.23
C PRO A 289 -0.93 0.72 -20.27
N LEU A 290 -1.91 0.66 -19.37
CA LEU A 290 -2.08 -0.39 -18.38
C LEU A 290 -3.41 -1.11 -18.60
N LYS A 291 -3.58 -2.27 -17.97
CA LYS A 291 -4.81 -3.05 -17.93
C LYS A 291 -5.20 -3.36 -16.49
N ILE A 292 -6.49 -3.58 -16.28
CA ILE A 292 -6.98 -4.05 -14.98
C ILE A 292 -6.37 -5.43 -14.70
N GLY A 293 -5.81 -5.59 -13.50
CA GLY A 293 -5.06 -6.78 -13.10
C GLY A 293 -3.55 -6.67 -13.32
N ASP A 294 -3.06 -5.64 -14.01
CA ASP A 294 -1.62 -5.43 -14.14
C ASP A 294 -0.99 -5.15 -12.77
N ARG A 295 0.21 -5.70 -12.59
CA ARG A 295 1.01 -5.54 -11.37
C ARG A 295 2.00 -4.42 -11.56
N LEU A 296 2.09 -3.57 -10.56
CA LEU A 296 3.03 -2.46 -10.50
C LEU A 296 3.83 -2.56 -9.21
N THR A 297 5.12 -2.27 -9.31
CA THR A 297 5.96 -1.93 -8.18
C THR A 297 5.61 -0.52 -7.67
N ASN A 298 6.05 -0.17 -6.46
CA ASN A 298 5.86 1.19 -5.94
C ASN A 298 6.50 2.26 -6.85
N LEU A 299 7.65 1.93 -7.45
CA LEU A 299 8.37 2.79 -8.40
C LEU A 299 7.54 3.05 -9.67
N GLU A 300 7.09 1.98 -10.33
CA GLU A 300 6.27 2.12 -11.55
C GLU A 300 4.97 2.84 -11.27
N LYS A 301 4.29 2.54 -10.14
CA LYS A 301 3.07 3.24 -9.74
C LYS A 301 3.31 4.75 -9.63
N ARG A 302 4.37 5.17 -8.94
CA ARG A 302 4.72 6.60 -8.80
C ARG A 302 5.02 7.25 -10.15
N ALA A 303 5.73 6.57 -11.03
CA ALA A 303 6.04 7.05 -12.37
C ALA A 303 4.77 7.22 -13.23
N TYR A 304 3.90 6.21 -13.28
CA TYR A 304 2.62 6.30 -13.99
C TYR A 304 1.69 7.36 -13.39
N GLU A 305 1.63 7.52 -12.07
CA GLU A 305 0.84 8.57 -11.41
C GLU A 305 1.36 9.97 -11.75
N ARG A 306 2.66 10.12 -12.00
CA ARG A 306 3.27 11.37 -12.45
C ARG A 306 2.91 11.69 -13.90
N ILE A 307 2.91 10.70 -14.79
CA ILE A 307 2.53 10.88 -16.21
C ILE A 307 1.01 11.10 -16.35
N TYR A 308 0.21 10.33 -15.59
CA TYR A 308 -1.24 10.33 -15.66
C TYR A 308 -1.87 10.58 -14.28
N PRO A 309 -1.83 11.82 -13.75
CA PRO A 309 -2.42 12.14 -12.45
C PRO A 309 -3.90 11.76 -12.38
N GLY A 310 -4.23 10.84 -11.47
CA GLY A 310 -5.59 10.31 -11.31
C GLY A 310 -6.11 9.50 -12.51
N GLY A 311 -5.24 9.09 -13.44
CA GLY A 311 -5.58 8.36 -14.66
C GLY A 311 -5.95 6.88 -14.42
N PHE A 312 -5.51 6.31 -13.31
CA PHE A 312 -5.84 4.94 -12.89
C PHE A 312 -5.89 4.86 -11.36
N ILE A 313 -6.36 3.72 -10.85
CA ILE A 313 -6.31 3.37 -9.44
C ILE A 313 -5.58 2.04 -9.34
N ALA A 314 -4.50 2.01 -8.57
CA ALA A 314 -3.81 0.78 -8.21
C ALA A 314 -3.67 0.68 -6.69
N GLU A 315 -4.07 -0.45 -6.14
CA GLU A 315 -4.15 -0.71 -4.71
C GLU A 315 -3.37 -1.97 -4.35
N THR A 316 -2.93 -2.06 -3.11
CA THR A 316 -2.26 -3.25 -2.57
C THR A 316 -3.14 -3.91 -1.49
N GLY A 317 -2.65 -4.97 -0.84
CA GLY A 317 -3.39 -5.61 0.25
C GLY A 317 -4.69 -6.25 -0.19
N ALA A 318 -5.60 -6.40 0.77
CA ALA A 318 -6.96 -6.88 0.51
C ALA A 318 -7.77 -5.89 -0.34
N ALA A 319 -7.46 -4.58 -0.30
CA ALA A 319 -8.15 -3.56 -1.09
C ALA A 319 -7.93 -3.78 -2.60
N GLY A 320 -6.68 -4.05 -3.01
CA GLY A 320 -6.37 -4.40 -4.40
C GLY A 320 -7.08 -5.67 -4.87
N ILE A 321 -7.11 -6.71 -4.02
CA ILE A 321 -7.82 -7.96 -4.34
C ILE A 321 -9.33 -7.72 -4.44
N LYS A 322 -9.92 -6.94 -3.52
CA LYS A 322 -11.34 -6.57 -3.57
C LYS A 322 -11.69 -5.82 -4.85
N GLY A 323 -10.87 -4.83 -5.21
CA GLY A 323 -11.09 -4.05 -6.42
C GLY A 323 -11.08 -4.89 -7.70
N LEU A 324 -10.25 -5.95 -7.77
CA LEU A 324 -10.33 -6.91 -8.87
C LEU A 324 -11.62 -7.72 -8.86
N LEU A 325 -12.06 -8.18 -7.68
CA LEU A 325 -13.27 -8.99 -7.55
C LEU A 325 -14.53 -8.18 -7.87
N GLU A 326 -14.54 -6.88 -7.57
CA GLU A 326 -15.62 -5.93 -7.87
C GLU A 326 -15.83 -5.71 -9.36
N VAL A 327 -14.75 -5.70 -10.16
CA VAL A 327 -14.80 -5.47 -11.61
C VAL A 327 -14.92 -6.79 -12.40
N LEU A 328 -14.81 -7.93 -11.73
CA LEU A 328 -14.82 -9.24 -12.38
C LEU A 328 -16.23 -9.62 -12.88
N ASP A 329 -16.38 -9.67 -14.20
CA ASP A 329 -17.57 -10.23 -14.84
C ASP A 329 -17.45 -11.77 -14.91
N LEU A 330 -18.31 -12.46 -14.16
CA LEU A 330 -18.30 -13.92 -14.10
C LEU A 330 -18.85 -14.58 -15.36
N ASP A 331 -19.79 -13.92 -16.06
CA ASP A 331 -20.36 -14.45 -17.30
C ASP A 331 -19.35 -14.35 -18.44
N GLU A 332 -18.64 -13.23 -18.52
CA GLU A 332 -17.54 -13.06 -19.47
C GLU A 332 -16.41 -14.04 -19.19
N LEU A 333 -15.97 -14.15 -17.92
CA LEU A 333 -14.92 -15.07 -17.53
C LEU A 333 -15.29 -16.54 -17.84
N HIS A 334 -16.56 -16.93 -17.64
CA HIS A 334 -17.02 -18.27 -17.99
C HIS A 334 -16.88 -18.53 -19.50
N ARG A 335 -17.29 -17.57 -20.33
CA ARG A 335 -17.20 -17.66 -21.79
C ARG A 335 -15.74 -17.79 -22.24
N GLU A 336 -14.86 -16.91 -21.75
CA GLU A 336 -13.43 -16.95 -22.06
C GLU A 336 -12.79 -18.29 -21.67
N LEU A 337 -13.08 -18.80 -20.48
CA LEU A 337 -12.52 -20.06 -20.00
C LEU A 337 -13.03 -21.27 -20.78
N SER A 338 -14.30 -21.24 -21.21
CA SER A 338 -14.89 -22.29 -22.03
C SER A 338 -14.23 -22.33 -23.41
N GLU A 339 -14.08 -21.17 -24.06
CA GLU A 339 -13.37 -21.04 -25.34
C GLU A 339 -11.90 -21.48 -25.24
N GLN A 340 -11.21 -21.11 -24.15
CA GLN A 340 -9.83 -21.55 -23.88
C GLN A 340 -9.75 -23.07 -23.70
N LEU A 341 -10.70 -23.68 -22.99
CA LEU A 341 -10.72 -25.11 -22.74
C LEU A 341 -10.92 -25.93 -24.02
N GLU A 342 -11.76 -25.45 -24.95
CA GLU A 342 -11.98 -26.10 -26.25
C GLU A 342 -10.72 -26.11 -27.13
N ARG A 343 -9.93 -25.03 -27.07
CA ARG A 343 -8.70 -24.88 -27.88
C ARG A 343 -7.48 -25.55 -27.25
N GLU A 344 -7.49 -25.73 -25.94
CA GLU A 344 -6.36 -26.28 -25.20
C GLU A 344 -6.22 -27.78 -25.45
N THR A 345 -5.02 -28.22 -25.82
CA THR A 345 -4.69 -29.62 -26.14
C THR A 345 -3.91 -30.29 -25.01
N ALA A 346 -3.21 -29.51 -24.18
CA ALA A 346 -2.42 -30.03 -23.08
C ALA A 346 -3.31 -30.45 -21.90
N VAL A 347 -3.35 -31.76 -21.61
CA VAL A 347 -4.16 -32.35 -20.52
C VAL A 347 -3.94 -31.65 -19.16
N GLY A 348 -2.71 -31.22 -18.88
CA GLY A 348 -2.38 -30.49 -17.66
C GLY A 348 -3.07 -29.13 -17.55
N ASN A 349 -3.12 -28.38 -18.65
CA ASN A 349 -3.77 -27.08 -18.72
C ASN A 349 -5.29 -27.22 -18.76
N GLN A 350 -5.82 -28.20 -19.51
CA GLN A 350 -7.25 -28.53 -19.50
C GLN A 350 -7.74 -28.79 -18.07
N ARG A 351 -7.02 -29.59 -17.28
CA ARG A 351 -7.36 -29.83 -15.85
C ARG A 351 -7.37 -28.56 -15.01
N ARG A 352 -6.50 -27.58 -15.30
CA ARG A 352 -6.48 -26.29 -14.59
C ARG A 352 -7.67 -25.43 -14.99
N LEU A 353 -7.98 -25.35 -16.29
CA LEU A 353 -9.13 -24.62 -16.83
C LEU A 353 -10.45 -25.19 -16.29
N ILE A 354 -10.64 -26.51 -16.30
CA ILE A 354 -11.83 -27.17 -15.74
C ILE A 354 -12.03 -26.78 -14.27
N LYS A 355 -10.98 -26.88 -13.44
CA LYS A 355 -11.04 -26.52 -12.01
C LYS A 355 -11.32 -25.04 -11.77
N ARG A 356 -10.95 -24.18 -12.72
CA ARG A 356 -11.21 -22.74 -12.68
C ARG A 356 -12.66 -22.46 -13.07
N LEU A 357 -13.12 -23.05 -14.18
CA LEU A 357 -14.48 -22.95 -14.67
C LEU A 357 -15.50 -23.45 -13.63
N GLU A 358 -15.21 -24.56 -12.95
CA GLU A 358 -16.03 -25.10 -11.86
C GLU A 358 -16.29 -24.06 -10.76
N VAL A 359 -15.27 -23.31 -10.36
CA VAL A 359 -15.41 -22.25 -9.34
C VAL A 359 -16.25 -21.09 -9.84
N VAL A 360 -16.06 -20.70 -11.10
CA VAL A 360 -16.84 -19.62 -11.74
C VAL A 360 -18.32 -20.00 -11.80
N ASP A 361 -18.63 -21.22 -12.24
CA ASP A 361 -20.01 -21.70 -12.34
C ASP A 361 -20.68 -21.88 -10.98
N GLN A 362 -19.93 -22.34 -9.97
CA GLN A 362 -20.41 -22.40 -8.60
C GLN A 362 -20.77 -21.01 -8.07
N LEU A 363 -19.94 -20.00 -8.32
CA LEU A 363 -20.24 -18.62 -7.90
C LEU A 363 -21.47 -18.07 -8.64
N ARG A 364 -21.51 -18.19 -9.97
CA ARG A 364 -22.65 -17.74 -10.81
C ARG A 364 -23.98 -18.33 -10.35
N SER A 365 -24.02 -19.64 -10.12
CA SER A 365 -25.24 -20.34 -9.70
C SER A 365 -25.63 -20.11 -8.23
N SER A 366 -24.67 -19.77 -7.37
CA SER A 366 -24.91 -19.60 -5.93
C SER A 366 -25.59 -18.28 -5.55
N GLY A 367 -25.52 -17.27 -6.43
CA GLY A 367 -25.96 -15.90 -6.14
C GLY A 367 -25.11 -15.19 -5.08
N ASN A 368 -23.90 -15.68 -4.80
CA ASN A 368 -22.93 -14.99 -3.94
C ASN A 368 -22.13 -13.97 -4.76
N ASN A 369 -21.77 -12.83 -4.15
CA ASN A 369 -20.82 -11.92 -4.78
C ASN A 369 -19.40 -12.37 -4.45
N SER A 370 -18.53 -12.34 -5.45
CA SER A 370 -17.10 -12.69 -5.32
C SER A 370 -16.39 -11.82 -4.27
N GLN A 371 -16.72 -10.53 -4.21
CA GLN A 371 -16.13 -9.55 -3.30
C GLN A 371 -16.42 -9.81 -1.82
N ASP A 372 -17.49 -10.56 -1.48
CA ASP A 372 -17.87 -10.86 -0.09
C ASP A 372 -16.87 -11.83 0.59
N MET A 373 -15.87 -12.32 -0.15
CA MET A 373 -14.69 -13.00 0.41
C MET A 373 -13.71 -12.05 1.10
N ILE A 374 -13.87 -10.74 0.88
CA ILE A 374 -13.10 -9.68 1.52
C ILE A 374 -13.98 -9.02 2.58
N LEU A 375 -13.52 -9.07 3.83
CA LEU A 375 -14.26 -8.55 4.97
C LEU A 375 -13.94 -7.08 5.16
N GLU A 376 -14.98 -6.27 5.22
CA GLU A 376 -14.94 -4.88 5.72
C GLU A 376 -15.59 -4.77 7.10
N VAL A 377 -16.41 -5.77 7.46
CA VAL A 377 -17.10 -5.88 8.73
C VAL A 377 -16.89 -7.28 9.27
N ILE A 378 -16.54 -7.41 10.54
CA ILE A 378 -16.40 -8.71 11.21
C ILE A 378 -17.55 -8.89 12.20
N PRO A 379 -18.31 -10.00 12.12
CA PRO A 379 -19.31 -10.33 13.13
C PRO A 379 -18.65 -10.72 14.45
N VAL A 380 -19.24 -10.29 15.56
CA VAL A 380 -18.82 -10.65 16.92
C VAL A 380 -19.88 -11.56 17.52
N LEU A 381 -19.42 -12.73 17.97
CA LEU A 381 -20.27 -13.77 18.55
C LEU A 381 -20.95 -13.29 19.84
N PRO A 382 -22.18 -13.74 20.16
CA PRO A 382 -22.84 -13.42 21.42
C PRO A 382 -22.01 -13.87 22.65
N PRO A 383 -21.95 -13.07 23.74
CA PRO A 383 -21.15 -13.35 24.93
C PRO A 383 -21.37 -14.72 25.56
N ASP A 384 -22.60 -15.23 25.58
CA ASP A 384 -22.89 -16.50 26.26
C ASP A 384 -22.37 -17.72 25.48
N LEU A 385 -22.03 -17.55 24.20
CA LEU A 385 -21.32 -18.55 23.40
C LEU A 385 -19.80 -18.48 23.58
N ARG A 386 -19.30 -17.44 24.27
CA ARG A 386 -17.90 -17.22 24.63
C ARG A 386 -17.80 -16.71 26.08
N PRO A 387 -18.27 -17.49 27.07
CA PRO A 387 -18.38 -17.01 28.44
C PRO A 387 -17.00 -16.80 29.07
N MET A 388 -16.87 -15.73 29.86
CA MET A 388 -15.76 -15.59 30.80
C MET A 388 -16.19 -16.09 32.16
N ILE A 389 -15.43 -17.03 32.70
CA ILE A 389 -15.69 -17.65 34.00
C ILE A 389 -14.51 -17.34 34.91
N GLN A 390 -14.78 -16.82 36.09
CA GLN A 390 -13.78 -16.69 37.14
C GLN A 390 -13.53 -18.07 37.75
N LEU A 391 -12.25 -18.46 37.81
CA LEU A 391 -11.81 -19.73 38.41
C LEU A 391 -11.64 -19.64 39.92
#